data_AF-A0A5C9E378-F1
#
_entry.id   AF-A0A5C9E378-F1
#
_cell.length_a   1.000
_cell.length_b   1.000
_cell.length_c   1.000
_cell.angle_alpha   90.00
_cell.angle_beta   90.00
_cell.angle_gamma   90.00
#
_symmetry.space_group_name_H-M   'P 1'
#
loop_
_entity.id
_entity.type
_entity.pdbx_description
1 polymer ?
#
loop_
_entity_poly.entity_id
_entity_poly.type
_entity_poly.pdbx_seq_one_letter_code
_entity_poly.pdbx_strand_id
1 'polypeptide(L)'
;MKNDDLDRLLDESKNHAEHLKDIRTVKYLSQCIGDRREKDLVDELLKQEVSNEWHKSVSLLVEAISSHYQVPPSFGKAKMNIEPLKIREVIFSIFDCGGMEPVNLRLSSLLDLSKNCDSFIESKKAIKTAIHNSSISQLELGDSLFFNYEYFQDSLRKKAEAIRRKQIDNYSISFDGEKYDVSSLWYTEYGRQGLIETGVRGFFATHDEIMDVLQVLQLLLQEEVHFNFVDVSTLSRNESAFPSHPLYTELLESMIMHDLERIQALGSSLGIGIISYNTRAMYSEYQNNQSSHIYRMLLGMIQYHVRIRSIESISILEELINSTSPRIADPAISALGNFYHPSSAGALIEYICKTKDKFLLSSAYSALKNLQTRTPEIDYIIQFSLDNCDCDNLHLLRKIRDKHDL
;
A
#
# COMPACT_ATOMS: atom_id res chain seq x y z
N MET A 1 -39.32 13.56 40.58
CA MET A 1 -38.01 14.10 40.16
C MET A 1 -38.16 15.60 40.07
N LYS A 2 -37.22 16.36 40.65
CA LYS A 2 -37.15 17.81 40.42
C LYS A 2 -36.70 18.03 38.96
N ASN A 3 -37.09 19.13 38.32
CA ASN A 3 -36.70 19.44 36.94
C ASN A 3 -35.18 19.30 36.72
N ASP A 4 -34.38 19.72 37.70
CA ASP A 4 -32.91 19.62 37.67
C ASP A 4 -32.38 18.18 37.54
N ASP A 5 -33.08 17.18 38.08
CA ASP A 5 -32.68 15.77 37.95
C ASP A 5 -32.98 15.23 36.55
N LEU A 6 -34.04 15.73 35.90
CA LEU A 6 -34.43 15.36 34.54
C LEU A 6 -33.51 16.00 33.51
N ASP A 7 -33.19 17.29 33.67
CA ASP A 7 -32.26 18.01 32.80
C ASP A 7 -30.86 17.39 32.85
N ARG A 8 -30.39 17.03 34.05
CA ARG A 8 -29.11 16.33 34.22
C ARG A 8 -29.09 14.95 33.54
N LEU A 9 -30.17 14.17 33.66
CA LEU A 9 -30.29 12.87 32.98
C LEU A 9 -30.33 13.01 31.46
N LEU A 10 -30.97 14.06 30.94
CA LEU A 10 -31.01 14.35 29.51
C LEU A 10 -29.63 14.75 28.98
N ASP A 11 -28.88 15.57 29.71
CA ASP A 11 -27.50 15.94 29.37
C ASP A 11 -26.56 14.73 29.43
N GLU A 12 -26.64 13.91 30.48
CA GLU A 12 -25.87 12.66 30.60
C GLU A 12 -26.17 11.70 29.42
N SER A 13 -27.45 11.55 29.05
CA SER A 13 -27.88 10.72 27.92
C SER A 13 -27.38 11.26 26.58
N LYS A 14 -27.44 12.58 26.36
CA LYS A 14 -26.93 13.23 25.15
C LYS A 14 -25.42 13.06 25.01
N ASN A 15 -24.67 13.31 26.09
CA ASN A 15 -23.22 13.12 26.13
C ASN A 15 -22.84 11.66 25.88
N HIS A 16 -23.60 10.71 26.44
CA HIS A 16 -23.39 9.28 26.18
C HIS A 16 -23.65 8.92 24.71
N ALA A 17 -24.73 9.43 24.11
CA ALA A 17 -25.04 9.20 22.71
C ALA A 17 -23.98 9.77 21.76
N GLU A 18 -23.46 10.96 22.08
CA GLU A 18 -22.36 11.59 21.34
C GLU A 18 -21.05 10.80 21.47
N HIS A 19 -20.71 10.34 22.67
CA HIS A 19 -19.55 9.48 22.88
C HIS A 19 -19.66 8.15 22.11
N LEU A 20 -20.84 7.53 22.07
CA LEU A 20 -21.07 6.32 21.27
C LEU A 20 -20.95 6.59 19.76
N LYS A 21 -21.35 7.77 19.30
CA LYS A 21 -21.15 8.21 17.91
C LYS A 21 -19.66 8.34 17.60
N ASP A 22 -18.90 9.01 18.46
CA ASP A 22 -17.45 9.17 18.34
C ASP A 22 -16.75 7.81 18.24
N ILE A 23 -17.07 6.86 19.13
CA ILE A 23 -16.51 5.49 19.09
C ILE A 23 -16.79 4.80 17.75
N ARG A 24 -18.00 4.98 17.19
CA ARG A 24 -18.36 4.39 15.89
C ARG A 24 -17.58 5.04 14.75
N THR A 25 -17.43 6.36 14.77
CA THR A 25 -16.65 7.10 13.79
C THR A 25 -15.18 6.72 13.86
N VAL A 26 -14.56 6.67 15.05
CA VAL A 26 -13.17 6.22 15.24
C VAL A 26 -12.96 4.81 14.66
N LYS A 27 -13.89 3.88 14.94
CA LYS A 27 -13.84 2.53 14.33
C LYS A 27 -13.93 2.57 12.81
N TYR A 28 -14.84 3.37 12.26
CA TYR A 28 -14.97 3.50 10.81
C TYR A 28 -13.71 4.10 10.16
N LEU A 29 -13.18 5.19 10.71
CA LEU A 29 -11.94 5.83 10.23
C LEU A 29 -10.76 4.84 10.30
N SER A 30 -10.62 4.11 11.41
CA SER A 30 -9.56 3.10 11.56
C SER A 30 -9.67 1.99 10.50
N GLN A 31 -10.89 1.58 10.16
CA GLN A 31 -11.14 0.62 9.09
C GLN A 31 -10.80 1.21 7.72
N CYS A 32 -11.15 2.46 7.43
CA CYS A 32 -10.77 3.11 6.18
C CYS A 32 -9.25 3.19 6.02
N ILE A 33 -8.51 3.56 7.07
CA ILE A 33 -7.05 3.62 7.02
C ILE A 33 -6.45 2.23 6.84
N GLY A 34 -6.85 1.25 7.66
CA GLY A 34 -6.36 -0.12 7.58
C GLY A 34 -6.63 -0.80 6.23
N ASP A 35 -7.73 -0.39 5.59
CA ASP A 35 -8.19 -0.88 4.29
C ASP A 35 -7.73 -0.01 3.09
N ARG A 36 -7.01 1.10 3.30
CA ARG A 36 -6.64 2.10 2.29
C ARG A 36 -7.83 2.67 1.49
N ARG A 37 -8.97 2.87 2.15
CA ARG A 37 -10.17 3.51 1.57
C ARG A 37 -10.12 5.01 1.75
N GLU A 38 -9.22 5.66 1.01
CA GLU A 38 -8.88 7.08 1.16
C GLU A 38 -10.09 8.00 0.89
N LYS A 39 -10.88 7.69 -0.13
CA LYS A 39 -12.11 8.44 -0.45
C LYS A 39 -13.10 8.39 0.70
N ASP A 40 -13.43 7.18 1.19
CA ASP A 40 -14.35 6.99 2.33
C ASP A 40 -13.85 7.70 3.59
N LEU A 41 -12.53 7.75 3.78
CA LEU A 41 -11.89 8.47 4.88
C LEU A 41 -12.13 9.98 4.76
N VAL A 42 -11.89 10.57 3.58
CA VAL A 42 -12.13 11.99 3.32
C VAL A 42 -13.61 12.34 3.47
N ASP A 43 -14.50 11.54 2.89
CA ASP A 43 -15.94 11.79 2.95
C ASP A 43 -16.46 11.79 4.40
N GLU A 44 -16.01 10.85 5.24
CA GLU A 44 -16.40 10.84 6.64
C GLU A 44 -15.77 12.01 7.42
N LEU A 45 -14.52 12.39 7.15
CA LEU A 45 -13.89 13.56 7.80
C LEU A 45 -14.62 14.87 7.47
N LEU A 46 -15.01 15.07 6.20
CA LEU A 46 -15.79 16.23 5.76
C LEU A 46 -17.19 16.25 6.38
N LYS A 47 -17.85 15.09 6.49
CA LYS A 47 -19.13 14.97 7.17
C LYS A 47 -19.04 15.32 8.66
N GLN A 48 -17.93 14.95 9.33
CA GLN A 48 -17.69 15.36 10.71
C GLN A 48 -17.38 16.85 10.82
N GLU A 49 -16.67 17.45 9.86
CA GLU A 49 -16.38 18.88 9.84
C GLU A 49 -17.67 19.71 9.76
N VAL A 50 -18.60 19.31 8.88
CA VAL A 50 -19.92 19.95 8.75
C VAL A 50 -20.73 19.85 10.05
N SER A 51 -20.51 18.80 10.85
CA SER A 51 -21.28 18.55 12.07
C SER A 51 -20.68 19.17 13.33
N ASN A 52 -19.34 19.16 13.46
CA ASN A 52 -18.63 19.36 14.73
C ASN A 52 -17.34 20.19 14.61
N GLU A 53 -17.15 20.91 13.50
CA GLU A 53 -15.93 21.66 13.14
C GLU A 53 -14.70 20.78 12.85
N TRP A 54 -13.73 21.34 12.12
CA TRP A 54 -12.55 20.59 11.63
C TRP A 54 -11.66 20.04 12.76
N HIS A 55 -11.44 20.80 13.82
CA HIS A 55 -10.58 20.40 14.93
C HIS A 55 -11.07 19.10 15.62
N LYS A 56 -12.39 18.85 15.63
CA LYS A 56 -12.98 17.62 16.13
C LYS A 56 -12.73 16.46 15.16
N SER A 57 -12.87 16.67 13.85
CA SER A 57 -12.52 15.67 12.82
C SER A 57 -11.07 15.21 12.95
N VAL A 58 -10.13 16.14 13.14
CA VAL A 58 -8.71 15.80 13.36
C VAL A 58 -8.52 15.01 14.66
N SER A 59 -9.23 15.38 15.74
CA SER A 59 -9.14 14.66 17.01
C SER A 59 -9.63 13.20 16.90
N LEU A 60 -10.73 12.98 16.16
CA LEU A 60 -11.23 11.63 15.85
C LEU A 60 -10.24 10.85 14.96
N LEU A 61 -9.59 11.52 14.01
CA LEU A 61 -8.55 10.92 13.17
C LEU A 61 -7.33 10.49 14.00
N VAL A 62 -6.87 11.33 14.93
CA VAL A 62 -5.77 11.03 15.86
C VAL A 62 -6.10 9.82 16.75
N GLU A 63 -7.35 9.69 17.19
CA GLU A 63 -7.79 8.50 17.94
C GLU A 63 -7.85 7.25 17.03
N ALA A 64 -8.30 7.41 15.78
CA ALA A 64 -8.40 6.33 14.80
C ALA A 64 -7.05 5.73 14.41
N ILE A 65 -6.00 6.54 14.24
CA ILE A 65 -4.65 6.04 13.92
C ILE A 65 -4.05 5.19 15.05
N SER A 66 -4.51 5.39 16.28
CA SER A 66 -4.08 4.62 17.46
C SER A 66 -5.00 3.43 17.77
N SER A 67 -6.05 3.25 16.96
CA SER A 67 -7.08 2.22 17.14
C SER A 67 -6.75 0.95 16.36
N HIS A 68 -7.60 -0.07 16.56
CA HIS A 68 -7.50 -1.35 15.85
C HIS A 68 -8.54 -1.41 14.75
N TYR A 69 -8.17 -1.97 13.61
CA TYR A 69 -9.09 -2.26 12.52
C TYR A 69 -9.37 -3.77 12.41
N GLN A 70 -10.49 -4.12 11.79
CA GLN A 70 -10.85 -5.52 11.54
C GLN A 70 -10.14 -6.03 10.29
N VAL A 71 -9.48 -7.16 10.45
CA VAL A 71 -8.84 -7.89 9.33
C VAL A 71 -9.82 -8.98 8.87
N PRO A 72 -9.89 -9.28 7.56
CA PRO A 72 -10.82 -10.27 7.07
C PRO A 72 -10.67 -11.63 7.78
N PRO A 73 -11.80 -12.33 8.05
CA PRO A 73 -11.83 -13.51 8.91
C PRO A 73 -10.99 -14.69 8.42
N SER A 74 -10.60 -14.71 7.14
CA SER A 74 -9.76 -15.73 6.52
C SER A 74 -8.29 -15.71 6.98
N PHE A 75 -7.83 -14.69 7.72
CA PHE A 75 -6.39 -14.43 7.90
C PHE A 75 -5.91 -14.29 9.36
N GLY A 76 -6.58 -14.90 10.35
CA GLY A 76 -6.08 -14.98 11.73
C GLY A 76 -6.75 -14.03 12.73
N LYS A 77 -5.96 -13.20 13.45
CA LYS A 77 -6.52 -12.31 14.50
C LYS A 77 -7.56 -11.37 13.91
N ALA A 78 -8.76 -11.34 14.51
CA ALA A 78 -9.90 -10.54 14.03
C ALA A 78 -9.68 -9.02 14.11
N LYS A 79 -8.68 -8.56 14.88
CA LYS A 79 -8.32 -7.15 15.05
C LYS A 79 -6.81 -6.98 15.10
N MET A 80 -6.31 -5.92 14.46
CA MET A 80 -4.89 -5.57 14.44
C MET A 80 -4.71 -4.05 14.55
N ASN A 81 -3.55 -3.62 15.03
CA ASN A 81 -3.13 -2.22 14.94
C ASN A 81 -2.86 -1.87 13.48
N ILE A 82 -3.11 -0.61 13.13
CA ILE A 82 -2.76 -0.11 11.79
C ILE A 82 -1.25 0.05 11.72
N GLU A 83 -0.67 -0.39 10.62
CA GLU A 83 0.77 -0.36 10.39
C GLU A 83 1.28 1.08 10.16
N PRO A 84 2.47 1.45 10.69
CA PRO A 84 2.88 2.84 10.78
C PRO A 84 3.15 3.52 9.42
N LEU A 85 3.71 2.81 8.44
CA LEU A 85 3.88 3.37 7.10
C LEU A 85 2.57 3.40 6.31
N LYS A 86 1.66 2.45 6.57
CA LYS A 86 0.30 2.52 6.01
C LYS A 86 -0.45 3.76 6.49
N ILE A 87 -0.43 4.04 7.80
CA ILE A 87 -1.02 5.27 8.36
C ILE A 87 -0.43 6.47 7.61
N ARG A 88 0.89 6.53 7.51
CA ARG A 88 1.59 7.65 6.90
C ARG A 88 1.19 7.85 5.44
N GLU A 89 1.22 6.81 4.62
CA GLU A 89 0.84 6.87 3.21
C GLU A 89 -0.61 7.32 3.02
N VAL A 90 -1.55 6.75 3.79
CA VAL A 90 -2.97 7.16 3.72
C VAL A 90 -3.15 8.63 4.13
N ILE A 91 -2.50 9.08 5.21
CA ILE A 91 -2.62 10.48 5.64
C ILE A 91 -2.00 11.43 4.61
N PHE A 92 -0.87 11.07 4.02
CA PHE A 92 -0.25 11.89 2.97
C PHE A 92 -1.14 11.96 1.73
N SER A 93 -1.78 10.85 1.34
CA SER A 93 -2.70 10.82 0.21
C SER A 93 -3.90 11.74 0.42
N ILE A 94 -4.59 11.69 1.57
CA ILE A 94 -5.76 12.55 1.82
C ILE A 94 -5.43 14.06 1.79
N PHE A 95 -4.17 14.44 2.03
CA PHE A 95 -3.71 15.82 1.96
C PHE A 95 -3.02 16.18 0.62
N ASP A 96 -3.22 15.39 -0.45
CA ASP A 96 -2.57 15.53 -1.78
C ASP A 96 -1.04 15.67 -1.68
N CYS A 97 -0.44 14.87 -0.82
CA CYS A 97 1.00 14.80 -0.60
C CYS A 97 1.57 13.41 -0.92
N GLY A 98 0.84 12.61 -1.71
CA GLY A 98 1.31 11.31 -2.19
C GLY A 98 2.69 11.43 -2.87
N GLY A 99 3.55 10.44 -2.67
CA GLY A 99 4.93 10.43 -3.15
C GLY A 99 5.93 11.27 -2.34
N MET A 100 5.48 12.03 -1.34
CA MET A 100 6.33 12.82 -0.43
C MET A 100 6.40 12.24 0.98
N GLU A 101 5.89 11.03 1.19
CA GLU A 101 5.85 10.35 2.48
C GLU A 101 7.22 10.22 3.14
N PRO A 102 8.36 9.99 2.46
CA PRO A 102 9.66 9.84 3.11
C PRO A 102 10.20 11.10 3.80
N VAL A 103 9.50 12.24 3.68
CA VAL A 103 9.91 13.50 4.29
C VAL A 103 10.12 13.37 5.81
N ASN A 104 11.18 13.98 6.36
CA ASN A 104 11.52 13.87 7.78
C ASN A 104 10.65 14.78 8.69
N LEU A 105 9.34 14.62 8.59
CA LEU A 105 8.35 15.26 9.45
C LEU A 105 7.58 14.20 10.24
N ARG A 106 7.40 14.47 11.55
CA ARG A 106 6.57 13.63 12.41
C ARG A 106 5.11 13.81 12.05
N LEU A 107 4.39 12.69 11.93
CA LEU A 107 2.96 12.71 11.63
C LEU A 107 2.15 13.48 12.67
N SER A 108 2.52 13.35 13.96
CA SER A 108 1.87 14.10 15.05
C SER A 108 1.96 15.61 14.83
N SER A 109 3.10 16.13 14.39
CA SER A 109 3.29 17.56 14.14
C SER A 109 2.45 18.05 12.95
N LEU A 110 2.25 17.22 11.92
CA LEU A 110 1.37 17.53 10.80
C LEU A 110 -0.11 17.55 11.22
N LEU A 111 -0.53 16.60 12.07
CA LEU A 111 -1.89 16.56 12.60
C LEU A 111 -2.15 17.69 13.60
N ASP A 112 -1.16 18.10 14.39
CA ASP A 112 -1.27 19.28 15.26
C ASP A 112 -1.40 20.57 14.43
N LEU A 113 -0.63 20.69 13.34
CA LEU A 113 -0.78 21.79 12.39
C LEU A 113 -2.20 21.81 11.78
N SER A 114 -2.68 20.65 11.35
CA SER A 114 -4.03 20.46 10.80
C SER A 114 -5.12 20.89 11.77
N LYS A 115 -4.99 20.52 13.04
CA LYS A 115 -5.96 20.84 14.10
C LYS A 115 -6.12 22.34 14.34
N ASN A 116 -5.08 23.12 14.04
CA ASN A 116 -5.07 24.58 14.19
C ASN A 116 -5.60 25.34 12.96
N CYS A 117 -6.07 24.63 11.93
CA CYS A 117 -6.71 25.24 10.76
C CYS A 117 -8.24 25.29 10.96
N ASP A 118 -8.91 26.19 10.25
CA ASP A 118 -10.36 26.36 10.40
C ASP A 118 -11.16 25.32 9.60
N SER A 119 -10.53 24.71 8.57
CA SER A 119 -11.17 23.75 7.68
C SER A 119 -10.22 22.70 7.11
N PHE A 120 -10.77 21.64 6.52
CA PHE A 120 -9.98 20.64 5.79
C PHE A 120 -9.17 21.25 4.65
N ILE A 121 -9.76 22.20 3.91
CA ILE A 121 -9.11 22.86 2.76
C ILE A 121 -7.88 23.67 3.22
N GLU A 122 -8.01 24.42 4.31
CA GLU A 122 -6.88 25.17 4.88
C GLU A 122 -5.81 24.24 5.44
N SER A 123 -6.22 23.19 6.16
CA SER A 123 -5.32 22.16 6.65
C SER A 123 -4.50 21.54 5.52
N LYS A 124 -5.17 21.17 4.42
CA LYS A 124 -4.53 20.58 3.24
C LYS A 124 -3.47 21.52 2.65
N LYS A 125 -3.78 22.81 2.53
CA LYS A 125 -2.81 23.82 2.09
C LYS A 125 -1.64 23.94 3.05
N ALA A 126 -1.89 24.05 4.35
CA ALA A 126 -0.85 24.20 5.37
C ALA A 126 0.10 23.00 5.43
N ILE A 127 -0.44 21.77 5.46
CA ILE A 127 0.33 20.53 5.43
C ILE A 127 1.14 20.43 4.15
N LYS A 128 0.53 20.69 2.99
CA LYS A 128 1.22 20.61 1.69
C LYS A 128 2.40 21.58 1.62
N THR A 129 2.25 22.80 2.15
CA THR A 129 3.35 23.76 2.25
C THR A 129 4.46 23.27 3.18
N ALA A 130 4.12 22.74 4.35
CA ALA A 130 5.10 22.22 5.31
C ALA A 130 5.91 21.05 4.73
N ILE A 131 5.22 20.09 4.10
CA ILE A 131 5.84 18.94 3.44
C ILE A 131 6.71 19.40 2.29
N HIS A 132 6.20 20.25 1.40
CA HIS A 132 6.95 20.72 0.23
C HIS A 132 8.27 21.41 0.63
N ASN A 133 8.22 22.30 1.62
CA ASN A 133 9.42 23.00 2.10
C ASN A 133 10.44 22.02 2.70
N SER A 134 9.98 21.04 3.49
CA SER A 134 10.86 20.03 4.07
C SER A 134 11.44 19.10 3.02
N SER A 135 10.67 18.72 1.99
CA SER A 135 11.14 17.89 0.88
C SER A 135 12.22 18.61 0.07
N ILE A 136 12.11 19.93 -0.16
CA ILE A 136 13.18 20.70 -0.81
C ILE A 136 14.48 20.57 -0.03
N SER A 137 14.45 20.84 1.28
CA SER A 137 15.66 20.79 2.12
C SER A 137 16.25 19.38 2.19
N GLN A 138 15.41 18.35 2.25
CA GLN A 138 15.86 16.95 2.29
C GLN A 138 16.54 16.54 0.97
N LEU A 139 15.95 16.90 -0.18
CA LEU A 139 16.55 16.64 -1.50
C LEU A 139 17.86 17.39 -1.70
N GLU A 140 18.01 18.61 -1.16
CA GLU A 140 19.29 19.35 -1.20
C GLU A 140 20.42 18.65 -0.46
N LEU A 141 20.09 17.88 0.58
CA LEU A 141 21.03 17.06 1.33
C LEU A 141 21.33 15.72 0.65
N GLY A 142 20.68 15.41 -0.47
CA GLY A 142 20.85 14.17 -1.23
C GLY A 142 19.96 13.01 -0.78
N ASP A 143 19.12 13.21 0.24
CA ASP A 143 18.13 12.22 0.67
C ASP A 143 16.93 12.25 -0.26
N SER A 144 16.92 11.31 -1.21
CA SER A 144 15.96 11.26 -2.30
C SER A 144 15.25 9.90 -2.42
N LEU A 145 15.53 8.97 -1.51
CA LEU A 145 15.02 7.60 -1.62
C LEU A 145 13.52 7.54 -1.30
N PHE A 146 12.80 6.65 -1.99
CA PHE A 146 11.36 6.41 -1.86
C PHE A 146 10.43 7.56 -2.27
N PHE A 147 10.97 8.74 -2.59
CA PHE A 147 10.15 9.84 -3.10
C PHE A 147 9.64 9.50 -4.52
N ASN A 148 8.33 9.63 -4.73
CA ASN A 148 7.74 9.51 -6.05
C ASN A 148 7.55 10.90 -6.68
N TYR A 149 8.46 11.23 -7.60
CA TYR A 149 8.52 12.55 -8.24
C TYR A 149 7.38 12.82 -9.22
N GLU A 150 6.61 11.80 -9.62
CA GLU A 150 5.46 11.99 -10.51
C GLU A 150 4.37 12.87 -9.87
N TYR A 151 4.31 12.87 -8.54
CA TYR A 151 3.36 13.66 -7.76
C TYR A 151 3.90 15.05 -7.38
N PHE A 152 5.15 15.37 -7.75
CA PHE A 152 5.75 16.65 -7.42
C PHE A 152 5.27 17.75 -8.37
N GLN A 153 5.20 18.98 -7.85
CA GLN A 153 5.06 20.17 -8.69
C GLN A 153 6.33 20.36 -9.54
N ASP A 154 6.18 20.98 -10.72
CA ASP A 154 7.22 21.07 -11.75
C ASP A 154 8.61 21.49 -11.26
N SER A 155 8.69 22.46 -10.33
CA SER A 155 9.98 22.95 -9.81
C SER A 155 10.72 21.90 -8.98
N LEU A 156 10.00 21.23 -8.07
CA LEU A 156 10.54 20.17 -7.23
C LEU A 156 10.86 18.93 -8.07
N ARG A 157 9.97 18.59 -9.00
CA ARG A 157 10.15 17.48 -9.94
C ARG A 157 11.45 17.60 -10.73
N LYS A 158 11.71 18.76 -11.35
CA LYS A 158 12.96 19.00 -12.12
C LYS A 158 14.22 18.81 -11.26
N LYS A 159 14.19 19.28 -10.02
CA LYS A 159 15.32 19.13 -9.09
C LYS A 159 15.55 17.67 -8.73
N ALA A 160 14.46 16.95 -8.44
CA ALA A 160 14.49 15.55 -8.09
C ALA A 160 14.96 14.67 -9.28
N GLU A 161 14.50 14.97 -10.50
CA GLU A 161 14.98 14.35 -11.74
C GLU A 161 16.47 14.59 -11.97
N ALA A 162 16.98 15.79 -11.70
CA ALA A 162 18.41 16.09 -11.80
C ALA A 162 19.25 15.28 -10.81
N ILE A 163 18.78 15.13 -9.56
CA ILE A 163 19.42 14.27 -8.55
C ILE A 163 19.44 12.82 -9.03
N ARG A 164 18.31 12.32 -9.54
CA ARG A 164 18.17 10.95 -10.02
C ARG A 164 19.08 10.66 -11.23
N ARG A 165 19.18 11.57 -12.19
CA ARG A 165 20.13 11.45 -13.31
C ARG A 165 21.56 11.37 -12.81
N LYS A 166 21.94 12.25 -11.88
CA LYS A 166 23.28 12.20 -11.26
C LYS A 166 23.53 10.86 -10.54
N GLN A 167 22.52 10.26 -9.91
CA GLN A 167 22.68 8.94 -9.29
C GLN A 167 22.92 7.85 -10.34
N ILE A 168 22.15 7.85 -11.43
CA ILE A 168 22.30 6.89 -12.55
C ILE A 168 23.69 7.00 -13.19
N ASP A 169 24.15 8.22 -13.48
CA ASP A 169 25.47 8.47 -14.08
C ASP A 169 26.63 7.98 -13.20
N ASN A 170 26.39 7.81 -11.90
CA ASN A 170 27.39 7.41 -10.91
C ASN A 170 27.16 5.99 -10.36
N TYR A 171 26.39 5.14 -11.05
CA TYR A 171 26.29 3.74 -10.69
C TYR A 171 27.66 3.07 -10.71
N SER A 172 28.04 2.57 -9.54
CA SER A 172 29.29 1.86 -9.32
C SER A 172 28.98 0.56 -8.61
N ILE A 173 29.50 -0.53 -9.16
CA ILE A 173 29.41 -1.87 -8.58
C ILE A 173 30.84 -2.32 -8.35
N SER A 174 31.18 -2.74 -7.13
CA SER A 174 32.52 -3.27 -6.86
C SER A 174 32.53 -4.78 -6.85
N PHE A 175 33.67 -5.36 -7.20
CA PHE A 175 33.86 -6.81 -7.26
C PHE A 175 35.02 -7.19 -6.36
N ASP A 176 34.79 -8.09 -5.40
CA ASP A 176 35.79 -8.51 -4.42
C ASP A 176 36.61 -9.74 -4.85
N GLY A 177 36.32 -10.29 -6.04
CA GLY A 177 36.93 -11.52 -6.57
C GLY A 177 35.99 -12.73 -6.58
N GLU A 178 34.92 -12.71 -5.78
CA GLU A 178 33.92 -13.78 -5.72
C GLU A 178 32.50 -13.24 -5.97
N LYS A 179 32.18 -12.07 -5.42
CA LYS A 179 30.85 -11.45 -5.48
C LYS A 179 30.94 -9.96 -5.80
N TYR A 180 29.82 -9.45 -6.27
CA TYR A 180 29.63 -8.03 -6.54
C TYR A 180 28.94 -7.37 -5.33
N ASP A 181 29.53 -6.29 -4.82
CA ASP A 181 28.88 -5.44 -3.81
C ASP A 181 27.86 -4.53 -4.50
N VAL A 182 26.58 -4.76 -4.15
CA VAL A 182 25.42 -4.03 -4.67
C VAL A 182 24.88 -2.98 -3.70
N SER A 183 25.62 -2.66 -2.62
CA SER A 183 25.19 -1.70 -1.61
C SER A 183 24.75 -0.37 -2.23
N SER A 184 25.53 0.15 -3.19
CA SER A 184 25.25 1.42 -3.88
C SER A 184 23.88 1.43 -4.57
N LEU A 185 23.46 0.30 -5.14
CA LEU A 185 22.19 0.18 -5.87
C LEU A 185 21.00 0.25 -4.92
N TRP A 186 21.08 -0.33 -3.72
CA TRP A 186 20.01 -0.26 -2.71
C TRP A 186 19.69 1.18 -2.27
N TYR A 187 20.66 2.08 -2.31
CA TYR A 187 20.50 3.49 -1.95
C TYR A 187 20.10 4.38 -3.13
N THR A 188 19.59 3.80 -4.21
CA THR A 188 19.07 4.51 -5.38
C THR A 188 17.73 3.92 -5.79
N GLU A 189 16.82 4.73 -6.33
CA GLU A 189 15.45 4.27 -6.60
C GLU A 189 15.41 3.16 -7.66
N TYR A 190 16.03 3.35 -8.82
CA TYR A 190 16.03 2.33 -9.86
C TYR A 190 16.92 1.15 -9.51
N GLY A 191 18.10 1.38 -8.91
CA GLY A 191 18.96 0.30 -8.40
C GLY A 191 18.20 -0.64 -7.47
N ARG A 192 17.48 -0.07 -6.50
CA ARG A 192 16.61 -0.81 -5.59
C ARG A 192 15.50 -1.57 -6.34
N GLN A 193 14.82 -0.95 -7.31
CA GLN A 193 13.80 -1.65 -8.11
C GLN A 193 14.39 -2.83 -8.89
N GLY A 194 15.55 -2.66 -9.53
CA GLY A 194 16.23 -3.74 -10.26
C GLY A 194 16.62 -4.92 -9.36
N LEU A 195 17.12 -4.64 -8.15
CA LEU A 195 17.43 -5.66 -7.15
C LEU A 195 16.18 -6.39 -6.65
N ILE A 196 15.06 -5.67 -6.46
CA ILE A 196 13.79 -6.25 -6.03
C ILE A 196 13.21 -7.18 -7.09
N GLU A 197 13.18 -6.76 -8.36
CA GLU A 197 12.59 -7.53 -9.46
C GLU A 197 13.36 -8.83 -9.73
N THR A 198 14.68 -8.82 -9.49
CA THR A 198 15.55 -10.01 -9.61
C THR A 198 15.63 -10.83 -8.32
N GLY A 199 15.20 -10.23 -7.20
CA GLY A 199 15.19 -10.86 -5.88
C GLY A 199 16.57 -11.02 -5.24
N VAL A 200 17.53 -10.19 -5.63
CA VAL A 200 18.85 -10.14 -4.98
C VAL A 200 18.69 -9.71 -3.54
N ARG A 201 19.16 -10.55 -2.61
CA ARG A 201 19.08 -10.32 -1.16
C ARG A 201 20.43 -9.91 -0.58
N GLY A 202 20.42 -8.90 0.27
CA GLY A 202 21.59 -8.43 0.99
C GLY A 202 22.48 -7.53 0.13
N PHE A 203 23.75 -7.40 0.53
CA PHE A 203 24.69 -6.46 -0.09
C PHE A 203 25.57 -7.09 -1.17
N PHE A 204 25.46 -8.40 -1.41
CA PHE A 204 26.34 -9.11 -2.32
C PHE A 204 25.53 -9.95 -3.31
N ALA A 205 25.93 -9.90 -4.58
CA ALA A 205 25.31 -10.65 -5.66
C ALA A 205 26.36 -11.48 -6.43
N THR A 206 25.93 -12.60 -6.98
CA THR A 206 26.70 -13.42 -7.93
C THR A 206 26.74 -12.76 -9.30
N HIS A 207 27.58 -13.28 -10.20
CA HIS A 207 27.67 -12.77 -11.57
C HIS A 207 26.32 -12.84 -12.31
N ASP A 208 25.65 -14.00 -12.25
CA ASP A 208 24.38 -14.21 -12.95
C ASP A 208 23.30 -13.25 -12.42
N GLU A 209 23.19 -13.11 -11.10
CA GLU A 209 22.27 -12.16 -10.45
C GLU A 209 22.53 -10.71 -10.88
N ILE A 210 23.81 -10.29 -10.97
CA ILE A 210 24.14 -8.95 -11.46
C ILE A 210 23.71 -8.78 -12.91
N MET A 211 23.97 -9.75 -13.78
CA MET A 211 23.61 -9.63 -15.19
C MET A 211 22.08 -9.45 -15.36
N ASP A 212 21.29 -10.17 -14.57
CA ASP A 212 19.83 -10.00 -14.53
C ASP A 212 19.45 -8.59 -14.02
N VAL A 213 20.10 -8.09 -12.96
CA VAL A 213 19.85 -6.74 -12.43
C VAL A 213 20.14 -5.68 -13.49
N LEU A 214 21.27 -5.79 -14.19
CA LEU A 214 21.66 -4.85 -15.24
C LEU A 214 20.65 -4.87 -16.39
N GLN A 215 20.15 -6.05 -16.77
CA GLN A 215 19.11 -6.17 -17.81
C GLN A 215 17.81 -5.48 -17.39
N VAL A 216 17.35 -5.69 -16.16
CA VAL A 216 16.17 -5.00 -15.63
C VAL A 216 16.37 -3.49 -15.59
N LEU A 217 17.55 -3.03 -15.14
CA LEU A 217 17.87 -1.60 -15.10
C LEU A 217 17.86 -0.94 -16.49
N GLN A 218 18.40 -1.61 -17.51
CA GLN A 218 18.35 -1.13 -18.89
C GLN A 218 16.91 -1.00 -19.39
N LEU A 219 16.03 -1.95 -19.05
CA LEU A 219 14.61 -1.89 -19.40
C LEU A 219 13.88 -0.75 -18.68
N LEU A 220 14.16 -0.55 -17.39
CA LEU A 220 13.54 0.50 -16.57
C LEU A 220 13.96 1.90 -17.01
N LEU A 221 15.24 2.07 -17.37
CA LEU A 221 15.81 3.37 -17.70
C LEU A 221 15.58 3.78 -19.15
N GLN A 222 15.32 2.83 -20.05
CA GLN A 222 15.14 3.07 -21.49
C GLN A 222 16.31 3.84 -22.15
N GLU A 223 17.48 3.85 -21.52
CA GLU A 223 18.69 4.57 -21.91
C GLU A 223 19.92 3.66 -21.72
N GLU A 224 21.01 3.93 -22.45
CA GLU A 224 22.28 3.23 -22.23
C GLU A 224 22.88 3.66 -20.90
N VAL A 225 22.96 2.73 -19.95
CA VAL A 225 23.56 2.96 -18.64
C VAL A 225 24.98 2.42 -18.63
N HIS A 226 25.94 3.29 -18.35
CA HIS A 226 27.33 2.90 -18.16
C HIS A 226 27.57 2.55 -16.68
N PHE A 227 27.85 1.27 -16.43
CA PHE A 227 28.19 0.80 -15.10
C PHE A 227 29.70 0.86 -14.88
N ASN A 228 30.13 1.58 -13.84
CA ASN A 228 31.54 1.61 -13.46
C ASN A 228 31.84 0.44 -12.54
N PHE A 229 32.63 -0.53 -13.02
CA PHE A 229 33.17 -1.59 -12.18
C PHE A 229 34.42 -1.07 -11.48
N VAL A 230 34.36 -0.94 -10.15
CA VAL A 230 35.42 -0.32 -9.34
C VAL A 230 36.00 -1.33 -8.36
N ASP A 231 37.30 -1.26 -8.10
CA ASP A 231 37.94 -2.08 -7.07
C ASP A 231 37.51 -1.62 -5.65
N VAL A 232 37.23 -2.58 -4.77
CA VAL A 232 36.58 -2.42 -3.45
C VAL A 232 37.31 -1.40 -2.56
N SER A 233 38.61 -1.21 -2.77
CA SER A 233 39.48 -0.32 -1.98
C SER A 233 39.17 1.18 -2.07
N THR A 234 38.22 1.61 -2.92
CA THR A 234 37.96 3.03 -3.21
C THR A 234 36.56 3.54 -2.84
N LEU A 235 35.64 2.67 -2.40
CA LEU A 235 34.26 3.08 -2.12
C LEU A 235 34.09 3.53 -0.66
N SER A 236 33.96 4.83 -0.45
CA SER A 236 33.35 5.36 0.77
C SER A 236 31.82 5.19 0.69
N ARG A 237 31.20 4.56 1.68
CA ARG A 237 29.73 4.59 1.82
C ARG A 237 29.28 6.04 1.92
N ASN A 238 28.50 6.51 0.95
CA ASN A 238 27.88 7.83 1.02
C ASN A 238 26.77 7.81 2.09
N GLU A 239 27.10 8.26 3.30
CA GLU A 239 26.13 8.42 4.40
C GLU A 239 24.96 9.36 4.05
N SER A 240 25.09 10.19 3.02
CA SER A 240 24.04 11.08 2.52
C SER A 240 22.92 10.37 1.74
N ALA A 241 23.03 9.06 1.48
CA ALA A 241 22.07 8.31 0.67
C ALA A 241 21.02 7.55 1.51
N PHE A 242 21.06 7.68 2.84
CA PHE A 242 20.11 7.04 3.73
C PHE A 242 18.82 7.85 3.86
N PRO A 243 17.64 7.19 3.93
CA PRO A 243 16.41 7.87 4.32
C PRO A 243 16.57 8.49 5.70
N SER A 244 16.34 9.79 5.81
CA SER A 244 16.42 10.51 7.08
C SER A 244 15.24 10.22 8.01
N HIS A 245 14.12 9.73 7.47
CA HIS A 245 12.96 9.33 8.27
C HIS A 245 13.13 7.88 8.81
N PRO A 246 13.09 7.65 10.14
CA PRO A 246 13.45 6.35 10.74
C PRO A 246 12.65 5.14 10.22
N LEU A 247 11.33 5.31 9.98
CA LEU A 247 10.51 4.22 9.43
C LEU A 247 10.93 3.81 8.00
N TYR A 248 11.46 4.74 7.20
CA TYR A 248 11.95 4.43 5.86
C TYR A 248 13.35 3.84 5.88
N THR A 249 14.17 4.21 6.87
CA THR A 249 15.44 3.51 7.15
C THR A 249 15.15 2.04 7.49
N GLU A 250 14.22 1.81 8.42
CA GLU A 250 13.80 0.46 8.82
C GLU A 250 13.20 -0.33 7.65
N LEU A 251 12.38 0.33 6.81
CA LEU A 251 11.84 -0.28 5.59
C LEU A 251 12.97 -0.70 4.66
N LEU A 252 13.94 0.19 4.38
CA LEU A 252 15.06 -0.11 3.50
C LEU A 252 15.89 -1.30 4.00
N GLU A 253 16.23 -1.33 5.29
CA GLU A 253 16.95 -2.44 5.91
C GLU A 253 16.17 -3.76 5.78
N SER A 254 14.87 -3.71 6.02
CA SER A 254 13.98 -4.88 5.88
C SER A 254 13.92 -5.35 4.43
N MET A 255 13.88 -4.43 3.47
CA MET A 255 13.88 -4.73 2.04
C MET A 255 15.20 -5.36 1.60
N ILE A 256 16.35 -4.81 2.01
CA ILE A 256 17.68 -5.39 1.72
C ILE A 256 17.75 -6.83 2.23
N MET A 257 17.25 -7.08 3.45
CA MET A 257 17.33 -8.40 4.08
C MET A 257 16.19 -9.34 3.72
N HIS A 258 15.25 -8.91 2.86
CA HIS A 258 14.01 -9.64 2.54
C HIS A 258 13.25 -10.07 3.81
N ASP A 259 13.23 -9.23 4.85
CA ASP A 259 12.50 -9.50 6.10
C ASP A 259 11.00 -9.22 5.87
N LEU A 260 10.30 -10.24 5.36
CA LEU A 260 8.89 -10.15 5.00
C LEU A 260 7.99 -9.85 6.21
N GLU A 261 8.33 -10.36 7.39
CA GLU A 261 7.57 -10.09 8.62
C GLU A 261 7.66 -8.61 8.98
N ARG A 262 8.86 -8.02 8.90
CA ARG A 262 9.10 -6.60 9.19
C ARG A 262 8.47 -5.69 8.13
N ILE A 263 8.64 -6.01 6.83
CA ILE A 263 7.99 -5.28 5.72
C ILE A 263 6.48 -5.24 5.93
N GLN A 264 5.88 -6.39 6.25
CA GLN A 264 4.45 -6.50 6.49
C GLN A 264 4.01 -5.84 7.81
N ALA A 265 4.87 -5.74 8.83
CA ALA A 265 4.58 -5.01 10.07
C ALA A 265 4.62 -3.48 9.86
N LEU A 266 5.44 -3.00 8.92
CA LEU A 266 5.50 -1.60 8.51
C LEU A 266 4.32 -1.23 7.59
N GLY A 267 3.88 -2.16 6.74
CA GLY A 267 2.65 -2.05 5.94
C GLY A 267 2.74 -1.10 4.73
N SER A 268 3.96 -0.75 4.30
CA SER A 268 4.21 0.17 3.18
C SER A 268 3.93 -0.47 1.82
N SER A 269 3.35 0.28 0.89
CA SER A 269 3.21 -0.12 -0.52
C SER A 269 4.56 -0.35 -1.18
N LEU A 270 5.62 0.35 -0.76
CA LEU A 270 6.95 0.28 -1.35
C LEU A 270 7.64 -1.08 -1.16
N GLY A 271 7.19 -1.88 -0.18
CA GLY A 271 7.64 -3.25 0.03
C GLY A 271 6.99 -4.29 -0.90
N ILE A 272 6.03 -3.88 -1.74
CA ILE A 272 5.21 -4.82 -2.52
C ILE A 272 6.04 -5.64 -3.50
N GLY A 273 7.05 -5.06 -4.15
CA GLY A 273 7.87 -5.78 -5.11
C GLY A 273 8.58 -6.98 -4.50
N ILE A 274 9.12 -6.83 -3.28
CA ILE A 274 9.75 -7.94 -2.53
C ILE A 274 8.74 -9.04 -2.25
N ILE A 275 7.53 -8.68 -1.80
CA ILE A 275 6.49 -9.66 -1.50
C ILE A 275 6.04 -10.36 -2.79
N SER A 276 5.81 -9.61 -3.88
CA SER A 276 5.45 -10.14 -5.19
C SER A 276 6.49 -11.14 -5.72
N TYR A 277 7.77 -10.80 -5.65
CA TYR A 277 8.87 -11.71 -6.02
C TYR A 277 8.80 -13.01 -5.21
N ASN A 278 8.70 -12.92 -3.89
CA ASN A 278 8.64 -14.09 -3.01
C ASN A 278 7.35 -14.91 -3.22
N THR A 279 6.22 -14.26 -3.52
CA THR A 279 4.97 -14.94 -3.88
C THR A 279 5.15 -15.80 -5.12
N ARG A 280 5.75 -15.25 -6.19
CA ARG A 280 6.00 -16.00 -7.44
C ARG A 280 6.98 -17.14 -7.22
N ALA A 281 8.07 -16.91 -6.47
CA ALA A 281 9.04 -17.94 -6.13
C ALA A 281 8.39 -19.10 -5.37
N MET A 282 7.61 -18.80 -4.33
CA MET A 282 6.87 -19.82 -3.56
C MET A 282 5.80 -20.53 -4.38
N TYR A 283 5.14 -19.82 -5.29
CA TYR A 283 4.17 -20.43 -6.18
C TYR A 283 4.84 -21.41 -7.15
N SER A 284 5.95 -21.01 -7.77
CA SER A 284 6.76 -21.88 -8.64
C SER A 284 7.28 -23.11 -7.88
N GLU A 285 7.77 -22.92 -6.66
CA GLU A 285 8.22 -24.03 -5.81
C GLU A 285 7.06 -24.99 -5.51
N TYR A 286 5.88 -24.48 -5.20
CA TYR A 286 4.71 -25.33 -4.94
C TYR A 286 4.26 -26.11 -6.19
N GLN A 287 4.36 -25.51 -7.37
CA GLN A 287 4.04 -26.20 -8.64
C GLN A 287 4.97 -27.40 -8.86
N ASN A 288 6.25 -27.26 -8.51
CA ASN A 288 7.25 -28.32 -8.62
C ASN A 288 7.20 -29.32 -7.45
N ASN A 289 6.81 -28.87 -6.26
CA ASN A 289 6.80 -29.65 -5.03
C ASN A 289 5.57 -29.28 -4.17
N GLN A 290 4.49 -30.04 -4.32
CA GLN A 290 3.20 -29.79 -3.66
C GLN A 290 3.18 -30.20 -2.18
N SER A 291 4.14 -29.71 -1.40
CA SER A 291 4.19 -29.98 0.04
C SER A 291 3.22 -29.09 0.83
N SER A 292 2.75 -29.59 1.97
CA SER A 292 1.92 -28.80 2.87
C SER A 292 2.67 -27.62 3.51
N HIS A 293 4.00 -27.71 3.61
CA HIS A 293 4.82 -26.62 4.15
C HIS A 293 4.88 -25.44 3.18
N ILE A 294 5.22 -25.70 1.92
CA ILE A 294 5.30 -24.68 0.86
C ILE A 294 3.92 -24.04 0.64
N TYR A 295 2.84 -24.83 0.68
CA TYR A 295 1.48 -24.30 0.64
C TYR A 295 1.20 -23.27 1.74
N ARG A 296 1.60 -23.55 2.99
CA ARG A 296 1.41 -22.60 4.10
C ARG A 296 2.25 -21.34 3.92
N MET A 297 3.46 -21.45 3.37
CA MET A 297 4.28 -20.29 3.04
C MET A 297 3.61 -19.42 1.98
N LEU A 298 3.09 -20.03 0.91
CA LEU A 298 2.34 -19.32 -0.13
C LEU A 298 1.07 -18.64 0.43
N LEU A 299 0.32 -19.30 1.32
CA LEU A 299 -0.79 -18.66 2.02
C LEU A 299 -0.34 -17.45 2.87
N GLY A 300 0.83 -17.55 3.51
CA GLY A 300 1.46 -16.43 4.21
C GLY A 300 1.76 -15.26 3.28
N MET A 301 2.26 -15.54 2.06
CA MET A 301 2.52 -14.51 1.06
C MET A 301 1.23 -13.80 0.59
N ILE A 302 0.17 -14.57 0.31
CA ILE A 302 -1.16 -14.01 -0.01
C ILE A 302 -1.66 -13.13 1.14
N GLN A 303 -1.43 -13.54 2.39
CA GLN A 303 -1.79 -12.73 3.55
C GLN A 303 -0.99 -11.42 3.62
N TYR A 304 0.28 -11.41 3.24
CA TYR A 304 1.10 -10.19 3.19
C TYR A 304 0.54 -9.18 2.18
N HIS A 305 0.09 -9.66 1.01
CA HIS A 305 -0.63 -8.83 0.04
C HIS A 305 -1.90 -8.21 0.63
N VAL A 306 -2.75 -9.00 1.31
CA VAL A 306 -4.00 -8.49 1.94
C VAL A 306 -3.72 -7.49 3.06
N ARG A 307 -2.62 -7.69 3.80
CA ARG A 307 -2.21 -6.78 4.88
C ARG A 307 -1.72 -5.45 4.33
N ILE A 308 -0.80 -5.43 3.37
CA ILE A 308 -0.33 -4.17 2.78
C ILE A 308 -1.45 -3.48 2.00
N ARG A 309 -2.20 -4.27 1.23
CA ARG A 309 -3.33 -3.86 0.41
C ARG A 309 -3.00 -2.78 -0.62
N SER A 310 -1.80 -2.83 -1.17
CA SER A 310 -1.42 -1.99 -2.30
C SER A 310 -2.18 -2.41 -3.56
N ILE A 311 -2.60 -1.48 -4.41
CA ILE A 311 -3.33 -1.78 -5.66
C ILE A 311 -2.51 -2.75 -6.55
N GLU A 312 -1.19 -2.63 -6.52
CA GLU A 312 -0.22 -3.47 -7.22
C GLU A 312 -0.29 -4.95 -6.80
N SER A 313 -0.81 -5.25 -5.59
CA SER A 313 -1.04 -6.64 -5.16
C SER A 313 -2.09 -7.35 -5.99
N ILE A 314 -3.03 -6.61 -6.59
CA ILE A 314 -4.14 -7.19 -7.36
C ILE A 314 -3.61 -8.00 -8.53
N SER A 315 -2.56 -7.52 -9.22
CA SER A 315 -1.96 -8.22 -10.36
C SER A 315 -1.39 -9.60 -10.00
N ILE A 316 -0.69 -9.72 -8.86
CA ILE A 316 -0.20 -11.01 -8.37
C ILE A 316 -1.36 -11.94 -7.97
N LEU A 317 -2.36 -11.40 -7.29
CA LEU A 317 -3.51 -12.21 -6.89
C LEU A 317 -4.29 -12.70 -8.10
N GLU A 318 -4.41 -11.88 -9.14
CA GLU A 318 -4.99 -12.26 -10.44
C GLU A 318 -4.16 -13.34 -11.16
N GLU A 319 -2.84 -13.32 -11.06
CA GLU A 319 -2.00 -14.43 -11.52
C GLU A 319 -2.36 -15.74 -10.78
N LEU A 320 -2.54 -15.67 -9.46
CA LEU A 320 -2.83 -16.83 -8.61
C LEU A 320 -4.26 -17.38 -8.77
N ILE A 321 -5.29 -16.56 -9.03
CA ILE A 321 -6.66 -17.08 -9.27
C ILE A 321 -6.73 -17.97 -10.51
N ASN A 322 -5.85 -17.73 -11.48
CA ASN A 322 -5.75 -18.52 -12.70
C ASN A 322 -4.95 -19.82 -12.52
N SER A 323 -4.53 -20.13 -11.29
CA SER A 323 -3.90 -21.41 -10.97
C SER A 323 -4.81 -22.60 -11.29
N THR A 324 -4.23 -23.67 -11.81
CA THR A 324 -4.92 -24.94 -11.99
C THR A 324 -5.30 -25.62 -10.67
N SER A 325 -4.74 -25.17 -9.54
CA SER A 325 -5.03 -25.70 -8.21
C SER A 325 -6.11 -24.87 -7.51
N PRO A 326 -7.31 -25.43 -7.25
CA PRO A 326 -8.33 -24.74 -6.45
C PRO A 326 -7.84 -24.33 -5.05
N ARG A 327 -6.85 -25.05 -4.51
CA ARG A 327 -6.23 -24.74 -3.20
C ARG A 327 -5.50 -23.40 -3.19
N ILE A 328 -5.08 -22.91 -4.35
CA ILE A 328 -4.40 -21.62 -4.54
C ILE A 328 -5.39 -20.57 -5.03
N ALA A 329 -6.21 -20.95 -6.02
CA ALA A 329 -7.17 -20.03 -6.61
C ALA A 329 -8.19 -19.51 -5.59
N ASP A 330 -8.73 -20.37 -4.71
CA ASP A 330 -9.74 -19.97 -3.73
C ASP A 330 -9.22 -18.94 -2.69
N PRO A 331 -8.04 -19.12 -2.06
CA PRO A 331 -7.43 -18.07 -1.24
C PRO A 331 -7.16 -16.76 -1.98
N ALA A 332 -6.73 -16.81 -3.24
CA ALA A 332 -6.49 -15.62 -4.06
C ALA A 332 -7.81 -14.89 -4.40
N ILE A 333 -8.88 -15.63 -4.73
CA ILE A 333 -10.23 -15.10 -4.90
C ILE A 333 -10.72 -14.42 -3.60
N SER A 334 -10.53 -15.09 -2.46
CA SER A 334 -10.88 -14.52 -1.16
C SER A 334 -10.07 -13.26 -0.87
N ALA A 335 -8.77 -13.24 -1.18
CA ALA A 335 -7.90 -12.08 -1.02
C ALA A 335 -8.42 -10.91 -1.87
N LEU A 336 -8.68 -11.10 -3.17
CA LEU A 336 -9.25 -10.08 -4.07
C LEU A 336 -10.59 -9.54 -3.53
N GLY A 337 -11.43 -10.40 -2.97
CA GLY A 337 -12.68 -10.00 -2.30
C GLY A 337 -12.51 -9.03 -1.12
N ASN A 338 -11.28 -8.78 -0.67
CA ASN A 338 -10.92 -7.85 0.40
C ASN A 338 -10.13 -6.62 -0.09
N PHE A 339 -9.94 -6.46 -1.40
CA PHE A 339 -9.42 -5.24 -2.02
C PHE A 339 -10.60 -4.38 -2.48
N TYR A 340 -10.98 -3.39 -1.67
CA TYR A 340 -12.08 -2.44 -1.92
C TYR A 340 -11.75 -1.45 -3.04
N HIS A 341 -11.43 -1.98 -4.22
CA HIS A 341 -10.95 -1.24 -5.37
C HIS A 341 -11.58 -1.78 -6.67
N PRO A 342 -11.98 -0.90 -7.60
CA PRO A 342 -12.47 -1.25 -8.94
C PRO A 342 -11.69 -2.35 -9.66
N SER A 343 -10.37 -2.29 -9.67
CA SER A 343 -9.53 -3.27 -10.37
C SER A 343 -9.70 -4.70 -9.83
N SER A 344 -9.96 -4.87 -8.53
CA SER A 344 -10.20 -6.19 -7.95
C SER A 344 -11.54 -6.76 -8.39
N ALA A 345 -12.56 -5.90 -8.52
CA ALA A 345 -13.84 -6.30 -9.08
C ALA A 345 -13.68 -6.71 -10.55
N GLY A 346 -12.88 -5.97 -11.34
CA GLY A 346 -12.52 -6.34 -12.71
C GLY A 346 -11.93 -7.74 -12.82
N ALA A 347 -10.89 -8.03 -12.04
CA ALA A 347 -10.25 -9.36 -12.01
C ALA A 347 -11.24 -10.49 -11.62
N LEU A 348 -12.09 -10.26 -10.62
CA LEU A 348 -13.11 -11.23 -10.21
C LEU A 348 -14.19 -11.45 -11.27
N ILE A 349 -14.65 -10.38 -11.95
CA ILE A 349 -15.65 -10.47 -13.02
C ILE A 349 -15.07 -11.26 -14.20
N GLU A 350 -13.84 -10.95 -14.61
CA GLU A 350 -13.16 -11.66 -15.68
C GLU A 350 -13.05 -13.16 -15.36
N TYR A 351 -12.68 -13.50 -14.13
CA TYR A 351 -12.60 -14.89 -13.69
C TYR A 351 -13.97 -15.58 -13.67
N ILE A 352 -15.02 -14.92 -13.15
CA ILE A 352 -16.40 -15.42 -13.15
C ILE A 352 -16.85 -15.75 -14.58
N CYS A 353 -16.51 -14.90 -15.54
CA CYS A 353 -16.93 -15.09 -16.93
C CYS A 353 -16.24 -16.25 -17.63
N LYS A 354 -15.02 -16.62 -17.21
CA LYS A 354 -14.21 -17.67 -17.85
C LYS A 354 -14.29 -19.03 -17.13
N THR A 355 -14.49 -19.04 -15.81
CA THR A 355 -14.38 -20.26 -15.02
C THR A 355 -15.57 -21.21 -15.21
N LYS A 356 -15.25 -22.50 -15.30
CA LYS A 356 -16.23 -23.60 -15.37
C LYS A 356 -16.32 -24.39 -14.07
N ASP A 357 -15.43 -24.10 -13.11
CA ASP A 357 -15.43 -24.74 -11.81
C ASP A 357 -16.52 -24.12 -10.93
N LYS A 358 -17.54 -24.91 -10.57
CA LYS A 358 -18.69 -24.43 -9.79
C LYS A 358 -18.31 -23.99 -8.37
N PHE A 359 -17.30 -24.61 -7.76
CA PHE A 359 -16.83 -24.24 -6.43
C PHE A 359 -16.16 -22.87 -6.48
N LEU A 360 -15.18 -22.70 -7.38
CA LEU A 360 -14.47 -21.42 -7.53
C LEU A 360 -15.38 -20.30 -8.04
N LEU A 361 -16.35 -20.62 -8.89
CA LEU A 361 -17.39 -19.68 -9.32
C LEU A 361 -18.20 -19.14 -8.14
N SER A 362 -18.59 -20.02 -7.20
CA SER A 362 -19.32 -19.63 -5.99
C SER A 362 -18.46 -18.76 -5.05
N SER A 363 -17.18 -19.08 -4.91
CA SER A 363 -16.23 -18.26 -4.16
C SER A 363 -16.06 -16.87 -4.77
N ALA A 364 -15.86 -16.80 -6.08
CA ALA A 364 -15.67 -15.52 -6.80
C ALA A 364 -16.93 -14.65 -6.75
N TYR A 365 -18.11 -15.26 -6.92
CA TYR A 365 -19.39 -14.58 -6.73
C TYR A 365 -19.52 -13.97 -5.32
N SER A 366 -19.13 -14.73 -4.29
CA SER A 366 -19.22 -14.28 -2.89
C SER A 366 -18.22 -13.16 -2.59
N ALA A 367 -17.01 -13.26 -3.14
CA ALA A 367 -15.97 -12.23 -3.06
C ALA A 367 -16.42 -10.92 -3.73
N LEU A 368 -16.94 -11.00 -4.96
CA LEU A 368 -17.42 -9.82 -5.69
C LEU A 368 -18.59 -9.15 -4.97
N LYS A 369 -19.52 -9.94 -4.42
CA LYS A 369 -20.62 -9.42 -3.61
C LYS A 369 -20.11 -8.70 -2.35
N ASN A 370 -19.09 -9.23 -1.68
CA ASN A 370 -18.49 -8.56 -0.52
C ASN A 370 -17.89 -7.21 -0.91
N LEU A 371 -17.20 -7.13 -2.05
CA LEU A 371 -16.67 -5.87 -2.56
C LEU A 371 -17.77 -4.85 -2.87
N GLN A 372 -18.82 -5.26 -3.60
CA GLN A 372 -19.93 -4.38 -3.97
C GLN A 372 -20.57 -3.72 -2.74
N THR A 373 -20.76 -4.47 -1.63
CA THR A 373 -21.37 -3.91 -0.41
C THR A 373 -20.56 -2.79 0.25
N ARG A 374 -19.28 -2.65 -0.09
CA ARG A 374 -18.35 -1.70 0.53
C ARG A 374 -17.77 -0.69 -0.47
N THR A 375 -18.03 -0.84 -1.76
CA THR A 375 -17.50 0.02 -2.83
C THR A 375 -18.58 0.18 -3.91
N PRO A 376 -19.45 1.20 -3.80
CA PRO A 376 -20.56 1.42 -4.74
C PRO A 376 -20.11 1.63 -6.20
N GLU A 377 -18.89 2.11 -6.43
CA GLU A 377 -18.31 2.30 -7.77
C GLU A 377 -18.24 1.00 -8.57
N ILE A 378 -18.27 -0.16 -7.90
CA ILE A 378 -18.28 -1.47 -8.53
C ILE A 378 -19.56 -1.69 -9.34
N ASP A 379 -20.68 -1.05 -8.99
CA ASP A 379 -21.92 -1.16 -9.75
C ASP A 379 -21.75 -0.72 -11.21
N TYR A 380 -20.96 0.33 -11.43
CA TYR A 380 -20.61 0.78 -12.78
C TYR A 380 -19.82 -0.28 -13.55
N ILE A 381 -18.88 -0.96 -12.90
CA ILE A 381 -18.03 -2.00 -13.52
C ILE A 381 -18.87 -3.24 -13.84
N ILE A 382 -19.76 -3.64 -12.93
CA ILE A 382 -20.71 -4.73 -13.16
C ILE A 382 -21.60 -4.39 -14.34
N GLN A 383 -22.18 -3.19 -14.38
CA GLN A 383 -23.06 -2.77 -15.46
C GLN A 383 -22.32 -2.70 -16.81
N PHE A 384 -21.12 -2.11 -16.83
CA PHE A 384 -20.28 -2.10 -18.02
C PHE A 384 -19.99 -3.52 -18.54
N SER A 385 -19.72 -4.47 -17.64
CA SER A 385 -19.46 -5.86 -17.99
C SER A 385 -20.72 -6.58 -18.50
N LEU A 386 -21.89 -6.27 -17.94
CA LEU A 386 -23.18 -6.80 -18.42
C LEU A 386 -23.49 -6.35 -19.86
N ASP A 387 -23.04 -5.16 -20.24
CA ASP A 387 -23.32 -4.56 -21.54
C ASP A 387 -22.28 -4.94 -22.61
N ASN A 388 -21.06 -5.27 -22.22
CA ASN A 388 -19.92 -5.36 -23.16
C ASN A 388 -19.12 -6.69 -23.09
N CYS A 389 -19.39 -7.59 -22.15
CA CYS A 389 -18.58 -8.80 -21.96
C CYS A 389 -19.28 -10.07 -22.47
N ASP A 390 -18.54 -10.91 -23.21
CA ASP A 390 -18.97 -12.27 -23.51
C ASP A 390 -18.69 -13.16 -22.29
N CYS A 391 -19.75 -13.55 -21.59
CA CYS A 391 -19.67 -14.12 -20.24
C CYS A 391 -20.63 -15.29 -20.07
N ASP A 392 -20.08 -16.50 -19.88
CA ASP A 392 -20.86 -17.73 -19.68
C ASP A 392 -21.77 -17.64 -18.43
N ASN A 393 -21.34 -16.87 -17.43
CA ASN A 393 -21.99 -16.75 -16.13
C ASN A 393 -22.68 -15.39 -15.90
N LEU A 394 -23.08 -14.69 -16.96
CA LEU A 394 -23.69 -13.35 -16.92
C LEU A 394 -24.88 -13.22 -15.94
N HIS A 395 -25.65 -14.30 -15.77
CA HIS A 395 -26.79 -14.37 -14.84
C HIS A 395 -26.40 -14.12 -13.37
N LEU A 396 -25.18 -14.47 -12.97
CA LEU A 396 -24.66 -14.20 -11.62
C LEU A 396 -24.37 -12.72 -11.43
N LEU A 397 -23.81 -12.05 -12.44
CA LEU A 397 -23.55 -10.61 -12.41
C LEU A 397 -24.87 -9.82 -12.30
N ARG A 398 -25.90 -10.22 -13.06
CA ARG A 398 -27.25 -9.63 -12.94
C ARG A 398 -27.79 -9.75 -11.52
N LYS A 399 -27.66 -10.93 -10.91
CA LYS A 399 -28.11 -11.18 -9.53
C LYS A 399 -27.38 -10.31 -8.48
N ILE A 400 -26.14 -9.93 -8.73
CA ILE A 400 -25.39 -9.01 -7.86
C ILE A 400 -25.94 -7.59 -8.00
N ARG A 401 -26.15 -7.13 -9.23
CA ARG A 401 -26.75 -5.81 -9.52
C ARG A 401 -28.18 -5.67 -8.96
N ASP A 402 -29.05 -6.62 -9.26
CA ASP A 402 -30.50 -6.53 -9.01
C ASP A 402 -30.87 -6.62 -7.51
N LYS A 403 -29.90 -6.91 -6.62
CA LYS A 403 -30.12 -6.94 -5.16
C LYS A 403 -30.27 -5.57 -4.50
N HIS A 404 -30.20 -4.48 -5.27
CA HIS A 404 -30.46 -3.11 -4.81
C HIS A 404 -31.86 -2.57 -5.20
N ASP A 405 -32.69 -3.35 -5.91
CA ASP A 405 -34.05 -2.95 -6.35
C ASP A 405 -35.20 -3.49 -5.45
N LEU A 406 -34.88 -3.98 -4.24
CA LEU A 406 -35.82 -4.39 -3.18
C LEU A 406 -35.41 -3.75 -1.86
#